data_AF-A0A1F4JZ90-F1
#
_entry.id   AF-A0A1F4JZ90-F1
#
_cell.length_a   1.000
_cell.length_b   1.000
_cell.length_c   1.000
_cell.angle_alpha   90.00
_cell.angle_beta   90.00
_cell.angle_gamma   90.00
#
_symmetry.space_group_name_H-M   'P 1'
#
loop_
_entity.id
_entity.type
_entity.pdbx_description
1 polymer ?
#
loop_
_entity_poly.entity_id
_entity_poly.type
_entity_poly.pdbx_seq_one_letter_code
_entity_poly.pdbx_strand_id
1 'polypeptide(L)'
;MSRFTSILISVILQAGFVAGLAACRSSAAVDDGVRNPSSFATADVTAHQQLIVKFKPATFRCAAGDIARLAAQINVQLELVRPLSGDACVIRQLRGGSGDFAQGRKLLQQHPSIEWVELDAVMKTM
;
A
#
# COMPACT_ATOMS: atom_id res chain seq x y z
N MET A 1 43.57 33.51 -21.39
CA MET A 1 43.34 34.97 -21.27
C MET A 1 41.83 35.17 -21.23
N SER A 2 41.24 35.30 -20.02
CA SER A 2 40.66 36.55 -19.49
C SER A 2 39.30 36.88 -20.15
N ARG A 3 38.15 37.06 -19.49
CA ARG A 3 37.88 37.71 -18.18
C ARG A 3 36.56 37.26 -17.53
N PHE A 4 36.54 37.40 -16.21
CA PHE A 4 35.44 37.35 -15.24
C PHE A 4 34.65 38.68 -15.18
N THR A 5 33.33 38.62 -14.96
CA THR A 5 32.45 39.60 -14.25
C THR A 5 31.04 38.97 -14.18
N SER A 6 30.37 38.61 -13.07
CA SER A 6 30.15 39.11 -11.70
C SER A 6 29.30 40.39 -11.60
N ILE A 7 28.07 40.28 -11.07
CA ILE A 7 27.18 41.21 -10.31
C ILE A 7 25.93 40.36 -9.95
N LEU A 8 25.70 39.84 -8.74
CA LEU A 8 25.33 40.38 -7.41
C LEU A 8 23.91 41.01 -7.28
N ILE A 9 23.05 40.26 -6.56
CA ILE A 9 22.17 40.64 -5.44
C ILE A 9 20.94 41.55 -5.69
N SER A 10 19.77 41.03 -5.32
CA SER A 10 18.79 41.76 -4.50
C SER A 10 18.04 40.80 -3.56
N VAL A 11 18.34 40.95 -2.27
CA VAL A 11 17.62 40.40 -1.12
C VAL A 11 16.41 41.30 -0.87
N ILE A 12 15.19 40.74 -0.74
CA ILE A 12 14.15 41.37 0.08
C ILE A 12 13.45 40.33 0.94
N LEU A 13 13.74 40.47 2.23
CA LEU A 13 13.14 39.89 3.42
C LEU A 13 11.82 40.62 3.71
N GLN A 14 10.70 39.92 3.90
CA GLN A 14 9.60 40.44 4.73
C GLN A 14 8.92 39.32 5.52
N ALA A 15 9.24 39.29 6.81
CA ALA A 15 8.44 38.71 7.85
C ALA A 15 7.26 39.64 8.17
N GLY A 16 6.07 39.07 8.36
CA GLY A 16 4.88 39.79 8.82
C GLY A 16 4.14 38.94 9.84
N PHE A 17 4.37 39.23 11.12
CA PHE A 17 3.82 38.54 12.29
C PHE A 17 2.99 39.56 13.07
N VAL A 18 1.66 39.39 13.17
CA VAL A 18 0.79 40.04 14.16
C VAL A 18 -0.42 39.09 14.34
N ALA A 19 -0.50 38.23 15.37
CA ALA A 19 -0.76 38.49 16.79
C ALA A 19 -2.15 39.13 17.05
N GLY A 20 -3.17 38.29 17.25
CA GLY A 20 -4.46 38.65 17.84
C GLY A 20 -4.78 37.72 19.00
N LEU A 21 -4.57 38.20 20.22
CA LEU A 21 -4.96 37.58 21.49
C LEU A 21 -6.41 37.93 21.86
N ALA A 22 -7.19 36.93 22.31
CA ALA A 22 -8.24 36.97 23.35
C ALA A 22 -9.06 35.67 23.26
N ALA A 23 -9.47 34.96 24.31
CA ALA A 23 -9.25 34.99 25.75
C ALA A 23 -9.69 33.61 26.31
N CYS A 24 -9.20 33.27 27.50
CA CYS A 24 -9.31 31.97 28.17
C CYS A 24 -10.75 31.52 28.51
N ARG A 25 -11.05 30.22 28.43
CA ARG A 25 -11.69 29.48 29.55
C ARG A 25 -11.71 27.95 29.37
N SER A 26 -11.21 27.29 30.42
CA SER A 26 -11.49 25.91 30.86
C SER A 26 -10.74 24.76 30.18
N SER A 27 -9.68 24.30 30.86
CA SER A 27 -9.22 22.91 30.80
C SER A 27 -10.20 22.03 31.58
N ALA A 28 -10.77 21.02 30.90
CA ALA A 28 -11.26 19.80 31.53
C ALA A 28 -10.90 18.65 30.58
N ALA A 29 -10.15 17.69 31.10
CA ALA A 29 -9.63 16.54 30.40
C ALA A 29 -10.75 15.65 29.84
N VAL A 30 -10.60 15.19 28.60
CA VAL A 30 -10.75 13.78 28.21
C VAL A 30 -10.01 13.54 26.90
N ASP A 31 -9.34 12.40 26.94
CA ASP A 31 -8.64 11.62 25.92
C ASP A 31 -9.38 11.47 24.58
N ASP A 32 -8.61 11.01 23.58
CA ASP A 32 -9.03 10.28 22.39
C ASP A 32 -9.13 11.01 21.03
N GLY A 33 -8.53 10.39 20.01
CA GLY A 33 -8.86 10.64 18.60
C GLY A 33 -7.76 11.18 17.70
N VAL A 34 -6.58 10.54 17.65
CA VAL A 34 -5.63 10.67 16.53
C VAL A 34 -6.36 10.44 15.21
N ARG A 35 -6.42 11.48 14.36
CA ARG A 35 -6.86 11.41 12.96
C ARG A 35 -5.97 10.44 12.17
N ASN A 36 -6.42 9.19 12.08
CA ASN A 36 -5.87 8.20 11.17
C ASN A 36 -6.53 8.40 9.78
N PRO A 37 -5.79 8.54 8.66
CA PRO A 37 -6.39 8.55 7.33
C PRO A 37 -6.71 7.10 6.91
N SER A 38 -7.66 6.47 7.59
CA SER A 38 -8.23 5.21 7.15
C SER A 38 -9.32 5.53 6.13
N SER A 39 -8.92 5.77 4.88
CA SER A 39 -9.83 5.56 3.75
C SER A 39 -10.13 4.07 3.71
N PHE A 40 -11.11 3.64 4.51
CA PHE A 40 -11.81 2.39 4.28
C PHE A 40 -12.59 2.60 2.98
N ALA A 41 -11.94 2.29 1.87
CA ALA A 41 -12.64 1.91 0.68
C ALA A 41 -13.64 0.82 1.11
N THR A 42 -14.92 1.14 1.02
CA THR A 42 -16.02 0.19 1.05
C THR A 42 -15.74 -0.82 -0.06
N ALA A 43 -14.99 -1.86 0.29
CA ALA A 43 -14.73 -3.01 -0.55
C ALA A 43 -16.03 -3.80 -0.58
N ASP A 44 -16.90 -3.39 -1.49
CA ASP A 44 -18.00 -4.21 -1.95
C ASP A 44 -17.41 -5.58 -2.32
N VAL A 45 -17.94 -6.58 -1.64
CA VAL A 45 -17.34 -7.87 -1.38
C VAL A 45 -17.40 -8.69 -2.67
N THR A 46 -16.45 -8.45 -3.55
CA THR A 46 -15.87 -9.53 -4.35
C THR A 46 -14.76 -10.22 -3.55
N ALA A 47 -15.08 -10.65 -2.32
CA ALA A 47 -14.22 -11.56 -1.54
C ALA A 47 -14.00 -12.92 -2.24
N HIS A 48 -14.68 -13.16 -3.36
CA HIS A 48 -14.62 -14.42 -4.09
C HIS A 48 -13.31 -14.67 -4.86
N GLN A 49 -12.35 -13.73 -4.90
CA GLN A 49 -11.11 -13.88 -5.67
C GLN A 49 -9.85 -13.39 -4.93
N GLN A 50 -9.83 -13.59 -3.61
CA GLN A 50 -8.63 -13.36 -2.79
C GLN A 50 -7.88 -14.68 -2.56
N LEU A 51 -6.55 -14.59 -2.55
CA LEU A 51 -5.63 -15.70 -2.36
C LEU A 51 -4.70 -15.35 -1.20
N ILE A 52 -4.46 -16.32 -0.32
CA ILE A 52 -3.35 -16.24 0.63
C ILE A 52 -2.15 -16.89 -0.05
N VAL A 53 -1.03 -16.16 -0.12
CA VAL A 53 0.20 -16.59 -0.75
C VAL A 53 1.33 -16.49 0.25
N LYS A 54 2.08 -17.58 0.41
CA LYS A 54 3.34 -17.61 1.16
C LYS A 54 4.51 -17.66 0.19
N PHE A 55 5.45 -16.74 0.36
CA PHE A 55 6.71 -16.76 -0.39
C PHE A 55 7.77 -17.58 0.32
N LYS A 56 8.63 -18.22 -0.47
CA LYS A 56 9.86 -18.82 0.05
C LYS A 56 10.77 -17.71 0.60
N PRO A 57 11.57 -17.99 1.64
CA PRO A 57 12.49 -17.02 2.21
C PRO A 57 13.42 -16.40 1.16
N ALA A 58 13.74 -15.11 1.33
CA ALA A 58 14.67 -14.35 0.48
C ALA A 58 14.29 -14.25 -1.03
N THR A 59 13.01 -14.42 -1.39
CA THR A 59 12.54 -14.26 -2.77
C THR A 59 11.75 -12.96 -2.98
N PHE A 60 10.50 -12.93 -2.53
CA PHE A 60 9.63 -11.75 -2.54
C PHE A 60 9.21 -11.41 -1.11
N ARG A 61 8.90 -10.14 -0.89
CA ARG A 61 8.28 -9.64 0.32
C ARG A 61 6.82 -9.33 0.07
N CYS A 62 6.05 -9.28 1.16
CA CYS A 62 4.66 -8.86 1.15
C CYS A 62 4.54 -7.33 1.01
N ALA A 63 5.00 -6.81 -0.13
CA ALA A 63 5.05 -5.39 -0.45
C ALA A 63 4.49 -5.14 -1.86
N ALA A 64 3.83 -4.00 -2.06
CA ALA A 64 3.15 -3.69 -3.32
C ALA A 64 4.06 -3.79 -4.55
N GLY A 65 5.31 -3.31 -4.45
CA GLY A 65 6.29 -3.40 -5.54
C GLY A 65 6.68 -4.83 -5.91
N ASP A 66 6.74 -5.73 -4.92
CA ASP A 66 7.09 -7.14 -5.12
C ASP A 66 5.94 -7.91 -5.76
N ILE A 67 4.70 -7.63 -5.33
CA ILE A 67 3.50 -8.17 -5.96
C ILE A 67 3.36 -7.67 -7.40
N ALA A 68 3.67 -6.40 -7.69
CA ALA A 68 3.67 -5.88 -9.06
C ALA A 68 4.71 -6.57 -9.95
N ARG A 69 5.90 -6.88 -9.42
CA ARG A 69 6.92 -7.66 -10.15
C ARG A 69 6.46 -9.08 -10.44
N LEU A 70 5.87 -9.75 -9.45
CA LEU A 70 5.29 -11.08 -9.62
C LEU A 70 4.16 -11.07 -10.67
N ALA A 71 3.24 -10.10 -10.57
CA ALA A 71 2.15 -9.91 -11.51
C ALA A 71 2.64 -9.80 -12.96
N ALA A 72 3.71 -9.03 -13.19
CA ALA A 72 4.34 -8.91 -14.50
C ALA A 72 4.98 -10.23 -14.98
N GLN A 73 5.63 -10.99 -14.09
CA GLN A 73 6.27 -12.26 -14.43
C GLN A 73 5.28 -13.34 -14.89
N ILE A 74 4.11 -13.42 -14.24
CA ILE A 74 3.09 -14.41 -14.58
C ILE A 74 1.99 -13.86 -15.52
N ASN A 75 2.09 -12.60 -15.94
CA ASN A 75 1.10 -11.90 -16.76
C ASN A 75 -0.34 -11.98 -16.17
N VAL A 76 -0.45 -11.74 -14.87
CA VAL A 76 -1.73 -11.71 -14.14
C VAL A 76 -1.79 -10.42 -13.34
N GLN A 77 -2.90 -9.70 -13.39
CA GLN A 77 -3.07 -8.51 -12.55
C GLN A 77 -3.33 -8.91 -11.10
N LEU A 78 -2.42 -8.55 -10.21
CA LEU A 78 -2.48 -8.83 -8.78
C LEU A 78 -2.40 -7.53 -7.98
N GLU A 79 -3.10 -7.50 -6.86
CA GLU A 79 -3.09 -6.40 -5.90
C GLU A 79 -2.81 -6.95 -4.50
N LEU A 80 -1.91 -6.30 -3.75
CA LEU A 80 -1.71 -6.62 -2.34
C LEU A 80 -2.90 -6.11 -1.53
N VAL A 81 -3.60 -7.02 -0.85
CA VAL A 81 -4.72 -6.66 0.05
C VAL A 81 -4.20 -6.36 1.45
N ARG A 82 -3.43 -7.29 2.03
CA ARG A 82 -2.83 -7.14 3.36
C ARG A 82 -1.64 -8.08 3.56
N PRO A 83 -0.58 -7.66 4.26
CA PRO A 83 0.43 -8.58 4.76
C PRO A 83 -0.16 -9.45 5.89
N LEU A 84 0.36 -10.68 6.04
CA LEU A 84 0.13 -11.56 7.17
C LEU A 84 1.45 -11.73 7.94
N SER A 85 1.48 -12.61 8.95
CA SER A 85 2.71 -12.91 9.69
C SER A 85 3.74 -13.63 8.80
N GLY A 86 5.00 -13.27 8.97
CA GLY A 86 6.11 -13.78 8.14
C GLY A 86 5.99 -13.37 6.67
N ASP A 87 6.46 -14.23 5.77
CA ASP A 87 6.44 -13.98 4.30
C ASP A 87 5.09 -14.30 3.61
N ALA A 88 3.98 -14.25 4.34
CA ALA A 88 2.65 -14.50 3.78
C ALA A 88 1.85 -13.21 3.60
N CYS A 89 1.04 -13.13 2.54
CA CYS A 89 0.10 -12.03 2.31
C CYS A 89 -1.18 -12.49 1.64
N VAL A 90 -2.22 -11.70 1.80
CA VAL A 90 -3.42 -11.80 0.98
C VAL A 90 -3.26 -10.91 -0.23
N ILE A 91 -3.48 -11.49 -1.40
CA ILE A 91 -3.52 -10.80 -2.68
C ILE A 91 -4.88 -11.00 -3.34
N ARG A 92 -5.30 -10.02 -4.13
CA ARG A 92 -6.50 -10.07 -4.96
C ARG A 92 -6.07 -10.19 -6.41
N GLN A 93 -6.62 -11.16 -7.12
CA GLN A 93 -6.51 -11.18 -8.59
C GLN A 93 -7.55 -10.24 -9.17
N LEU A 94 -7.11 -9.25 -9.93
CA LEU A 94 -8.00 -8.28 -10.56
C LEU A 94 -8.58 -8.86 -11.85
N ARG A 95 -9.89 -8.67 -12.05
CA ARG A 95 -10.60 -9.05 -13.27
C ARG A 95 -10.24 -8.06 -14.39
N GLY A 96 -9.04 -8.20 -14.95
CA GLY A 96 -8.52 -7.33 -16.01
C GLY A 96 -7.30 -7.86 -16.77
N GLY A 97 -6.78 -9.04 -16.43
CA GLY A 97 -5.74 -9.73 -17.19
C GLY A 97 -6.32 -10.81 -18.11
N SER A 98 -5.54 -11.29 -19.07
CA SER A 98 -5.93 -12.31 -20.06
C SER A 98 -6.21 -13.72 -19.50
N GLY A 99 -6.20 -13.90 -18.17
CA GLY A 99 -6.33 -15.20 -17.52
C GLY A 99 -7.50 -15.25 -16.55
N ASP A 100 -8.20 -16.38 -16.55
CA ASP A 100 -9.22 -16.66 -15.54
C ASP A 100 -8.59 -16.81 -14.13
N PHE A 101 -9.42 -16.76 -13.09
CA PHE A 101 -8.94 -16.86 -11.70
C PHE A 101 -8.26 -18.20 -11.39
N ALA A 102 -8.73 -19.30 -11.98
CA ALA A 102 -8.15 -20.62 -11.75
C ALA A 102 -6.76 -20.73 -12.41
N GLN A 103 -6.60 -20.15 -13.60
CA GLN A 103 -5.33 -20.04 -14.30
C GLN A 103 -4.35 -19.16 -13.53
N GLY A 104 -4.78 -17.99 -13.03
CA GLY A 104 -3.93 -17.13 -12.21
C GLY A 104 -3.44 -17.83 -10.96
N ARG A 105 -4.33 -18.54 -10.25
CA ARG A 105 -3.95 -19.39 -9.11
C ARG A 105 -2.96 -20.49 -9.51
N LYS A 106 -3.18 -21.17 -10.64
CA LYS A 106 -2.29 -22.23 -11.13
C LYS A 106 -0.90 -21.70 -11.44
N LEU A 107 -0.80 -20.53 -12.07
CA LEU A 107 0.48 -19.88 -12.37
C LEU A 107 1.24 -19.50 -11.09
N LEU A 108 0.53 -19.00 -10.07
CA LEU A 108 1.12 -18.73 -8.75
C LEU A 108 1.63 -20.02 -8.09
N GLN A 109 0.85 -21.10 -8.12
CA GLN A 109 1.26 -22.40 -7.56
C GLN A 109 2.50 -23.00 -8.26
N GLN A 110 2.71 -22.68 -9.53
CA GLN A 110 3.87 -23.14 -10.31
C GLN A 110 5.09 -22.23 -10.18
N HIS A 111 4.95 -21.05 -9.56
CA HIS A 111 6.02 -20.07 -9.51
C HIS A 111 7.11 -20.49 -8.51
N PRO A 112 8.40 -20.46 -8.88
CA PRO A 112 9.47 -21.02 -8.05
C PRO A 112 9.68 -20.32 -6.71
N SER A 113 9.26 -19.06 -6.59
CA SER A 113 9.35 -18.27 -5.36
C SER A 113 8.20 -18.47 -4.38
N ILE A 114 7.15 -19.18 -4.78
CA ILE A 114 5.97 -19.40 -3.97
C ILE A 114 6.13 -20.74 -3.24
N GLU A 115 5.85 -20.73 -1.94
CA GLU A 115 5.86 -21.91 -1.09
C GLU A 115 4.49 -22.61 -1.14
N TRP A 116 3.41 -21.86 -0.97
CA TRP A 116 2.04 -22.34 -1.10
C TRP A 116 1.06 -21.21 -1.42
N VAL A 117 -0.12 -21.61 -1.93
CA VAL A 117 -1.23 -20.72 -2.29
C VAL A 117 -2.55 -21.37 -1.87
N GLU A 118 -3.40 -20.62 -1.19
CA GLU A 118 -4.76 -21.03 -0.81
C GLU A 118 -5.77 -19.92 -1.07
N LEU A 119 -7.07 -20.25 -1.03
CA LEU A 119 -8.14 -19.27 -1.13
C LEU A 119 -8.35 -18.59 0.21
N ASP A 120 -8.49 -17.25 0.22
CA ASP A 120 -8.95 -16.53 1.42
C ASP A 120 -10.47 -16.73 1.56
N ALA A 121 -10.86 -17.88 2.12
CA ALA A 121 -12.25 -18.24 2.29
C ALA A 121 -12.83 -17.52 3.51
N VAL A 122 -13.88 -16.72 3.28
CA VAL A 122 -14.66 -16.15 4.39
C VAL A 122 -15.38 -17.28 5.11
N MET A 123 -15.03 -17.50 6.37
CA MET A 123 -15.72 -18.47 7.22
C MET A 123 -17.16 -17.97 7.46
N LYS A 124 -18.16 -18.77 7.04
CA LYS A 124 -19.56 -18.47 7.36
C LYS A 124 -19.79 -18.82 8.83
N THR A 125 -20.20 -17.84 9.63
CA THR A 125 -20.74 -18.09 10.97
C THR A 125 -22.02 -18.91 10.83
N MET A 126 -22.05 -20.10 11.44
CA MET A 126 -23.25 -20.93 11.57
C MET A 126 -24.12 -20.46 12.72
#